data_AF-A0A359M3A5-F1
#
_entry.id   AF-A0A359M3A5-F1
#
_cell.length_a   1.000
_cell.length_b   1.000
_cell.length_c   1.000
_cell.angle_alpha   90.00
_cell.angle_beta   90.00
_cell.angle_gamma   90.00
#
_symmetry.space_group_name_H-M   'P 1'
#
loop_
_entity.id
_entity.type
_entity.pdbx_description
1 polymer ?
#
loop_
_entity_poly.entity_id
_entity_poly.type
_entity_poly.pdbx_seq_one_letter_code
_entity_poly.pdbx_strand_id
1 'polypeptide(L)'
;MAAPSFAIGSTVTLDGYILKLHFIRGQTPGELEKRIGFGDGRLSAGAWLLFLLDRPGVDDFEYRGYTHFSDGKPTGSTQNAEQLLRAEFGWTQKDLDKHKKGTIGGFQISGPERLAKVVPVIPHSSSQTYPPGSAIPQWKLVKPLRFRVKELIGPGRAYEGDCL
;
A
#
# COMPACT_ATOMS: atom_id res chain seq x y z
N MET A 1 -15.35 0.22 14.99
CA MET A 1 -14.10 0.97 15.19
C MET A 1 -14.35 2.43 14.82
N ALA A 2 -13.75 3.38 15.54
CA ALA A 2 -13.85 4.80 15.18
C ALA A 2 -13.09 5.10 13.87
N ALA A 3 -13.52 6.13 13.14
CA ALA A 3 -12.81 6.60 11.96
C ALA A 3 -11.41 7.10 12.34
N PRO A 4 -10.34 6.73 11.59
CA PRO A 4 -9.02 7.26 11.86
C PRO A 4 -9.00 8.78 11.60
N SER A 5 -8.45 9.52 12.55
CA SER A 5 -8.23 10.97 12.45
C SER A 5 -6.76 11.26 12.71
N PHE A 6 -6.13 12.03 11.82
CA PHE A 6 -4.73 12.40 11.91
C PHE A 6 -4.58 13.91 11.83
N ALA A 7 -3.55 14.46 12.47
CA ALA A 7 -3.16 15.85 12.27
C ALA A 7 -2.28 15.97 11.02
N ILE A 8 -2.64 16.85 10.08
CA ILE A 8 -1.81 17.14 8.90
C ILE A 8 -0.44 17.65 9.36
N GLY A 9 0.63 17.11 8.77
CA GLY A 9 1.98 17.45 9.21
C GLY A 9 2.37 16.84 10.56
N SER A 10 1.63 15.87 11.10
CA SER A 10 2.14 15.04 12.19
C SER A 10 2.90 13.83 11.67
N THR A 11 3.68 13.21 12.55
CA THR A 11 4.30 11.92 12.31
C THR A 11 3.53 10.84 13.07
N VAL A 12 3.20 9.75 12.39
CA VAL A 12 2.52 8.60 12.96
C VAL A 12 3.28 7.32 12.62
N THR A 13 3.10 6.28 13.42
CA THR A 13 3.71 4.96 13.16
C THR A 13 2.61 3.99 12.74
N LEU A 14 2.74 3.37 11.56
CA LEU A 14 1.73 2.47 11.00
C LEU A 14 2.39 1.28 10.30
N ASP A 15 1.66 0.17 10.21
CA ASP A 15 2.01 -1.01 9.41
C ASP A 15 1.05 -1.18 8.21
N GLY A 16 1.10 -2.33 7.54
CA GLY A 16 0.19 -2.69 6.46
C GLY A 16 0.64 -2.21 5.08
N TYR A 17 -0.29 -2.13 4.14
CA TYR A 17 0.05 -1.90 2.72
C TYR A 17 0.59 -0.51 2.43
N ILE A 18 1.61 -0.46 1.59
CA ILE A 18 2.19 0.73 0.95
C ILE A 18 2.31 0.50 -0.56
N LEU A 19 2.29 1.61 -1.30
CA LEU A 19 2.46 1.66 -2.76
C LEU A 19 3.25 2.91 -3.16
N LYS A 20 3.61 3.03 -4.43
CA LYS A 20 4.26 4.25 -4.94
C LYS A 20 3.26 5.37 -5.20
N LEU A 21 3.67 6.61 -4.92
CA LEU A 21 2.84 7.80 -5.05
C LEU A 21 2.30 8.04 -6.47
N HIS A 22 3.08 7.72 -7.52
CA HIS A 22 2.62 7.90 -8.89
C HIS A 22 1.35 7.11 -9.25
N PHE A 23 1.04 6.04 -8.50
CA PHE A 23 -0.20 5.28 -8.69
C PHE A 23 -1.42 5.93 -8.01
N ILE A 24 -1.19 6.87 -7.10
CA ILE A 24 -2.23 7.60 -6.36
C ILE A 24 -2.53 8.95 -7.03
N ARG A 25 -1.49 9.62 -7.51
CA ARG A 25 -1.60 10.96 -8.10
C ARG A 25 -2.54 10.99 -9.29
N GLY A 26 -3.35 12.04 -9.40
CA GLY A 26 -4.31 12.21 -10.50
C GLY A 26 -5.46 11.22 -10.48
N GLN A 27 -5.69 10.52 -9.36
CA GLN A 27 -6.79 9.57 -9.19
C GLN A 27 -7.74 10.07 -8.11
N THR A 28 -9.03 10.10 -8.44
CA THR A 28 -10.09 10.30 -7.46
C THR A 28 -10.19 9.10 -6.51
N PRO A 29 -10.80 9.25 -5.32
CA PRO A 29 -10.98 8.13 -4.40
C PRO A 29 -11.68 6.91 -5.03
N GLY A 30 -12.70 7.12 -5.87
CA GLY A 30 -13.40 6.01 -6.53
C GLY A 30 -12.57 5.31 -7.61
N GLU A 31 -11.70 6.01 -8.32
CA GLU A 31 -10.73 5.38 -9.24
C GLU A 31 -9.67 4.62 -8.46
N LEU A 32 -9.19 5.21 -7.36
CA LEU A 32 -8.17 4.63 -6.52
C LEU A 32 -8.66 3.30 -5.92
N GLU A 33 -9.92 3.23 -5.46
CA GLU A 33 -10.56 2.00 -4.97
C GLU A 33 -10.37 0.84 -5.95
N LYS A 34 -10.77 1.04 -7.21
CA LYS A 34 -10.68 0.05 -8.29
C LYS A 34 -9.24 -0.36 -8.59
N ARG A 35 -8.29 0.57 -8.43
CA ARG A 35 -6.88 0.31 -8.75
C ARG A 35 -6.15 -0.45 -7.66
N ILE A 36 -6.36 -0.07 -6.41
CA ILE A 36 -5.67 -0.69 -5.26
C ILE A 36 -6.44 -1.85 -4.62
N GLY A 37 -7.66 -2.11 -5.08
CA GLY A 37 -8.47 -3.25 -4.63
C GLY A 37 -9.22 -2.98 -3.32
N PHE A 38 -9.62 -1.73 -3.06
CA PHE A 38 -10.62 -1.47 -2.03
C PHE A 38 -12.02 -1.77 -2.57
N GLY A 39 -12.94 -2.19 -1.69
CA GLY A 39 -14.35 -2.34 -2.07
C GLY A 39 -14.98 -1.00 -2.47
N ASP A 40 -16.01 -1.05 -3.32
CA ASP A 40 -16.70 0.14 -3.80
C ASP A 40 -17.23 1.00 -2.65
N GLY A 41 -16.95 2.30 -2.72
CA GLY A 41 -17.37 3.28 -1.73
C GLY A 41 -16.53 3.32 -0.45
N ARG A 42 -15.48 2.49 -0.33
CA ARG A 42 -14.58 2.45 0.83
C ARG A 42 -13.85 3.78 1.11
N LEU A 43 -13.53 4.51 0.07
CA LEU A 43 -12.89 5.82 0.05
C LEU A 43 -13.90 6.95 -0.28
N SER A 44 -15.21 6.66 -0.31
CA SER A 44 -16.24 7.67 -0.61
C SER A 44 -16.26 8.86 0.36
N ALA A 45 -15.90 8.63 1.64
CA ALA A 45 -15.73 9.69 2.64
C ALA A 45 -14.34 10.34 2.61
N GLY A 46 -13.51 10.00 1.63
CA GLY A 46 -12.13 10.43 1.52
C GLY A 46 -11.12 9.45 2.12
N ALA A 47 -9.85 9.80 2.00
CA ALA A 47 -8.73 9.00 2.47
C ALA A 47 -7.56 9.87 2.94
N TRP A 48 -6.90 9.45 4.01
CA TRP A 48 -5.66 10.05 4.42
C TRP A 48 -4.52 9.54 3.53
N LEU A 49 -3.74 10.49 3.00
CA LEU A 49 -2.50 10.22 2.30
C LEU A 49 -1.33 10.44 3.27
N LEU A 50 -0.49 9.42 3.39
CA LEU A 50 0.67 9.43 4.25
C LEU A 50 1.92 9.05 3.46
N PHE A 51 3.04 9.70 3.78
CA PHE A 51 4.31 9.43 3.14
C PHE A 51 5.29 8.77 4.08
N LEU A 52 5.92 7.70 3.62
CA LEU A 52 6.90 6.97 4.41
C LEU A 52 8.17 7.85 4.60
N LEU A 53 8.69 7.87 5.82
CA LEU A 53 9.86 8.69 6.18
C LEU A 53 11.17 7.91 6.11
N ASP A 54 11.13 6.62 6.42
CA ASP A 54 12.30 5.75 6.47
C ASP A 54 12.18 4.67 5.40
N ARG A 55 13.29 4.38 4.71
CA ARG A 55 13.33 3.27 3.76
C ARG A 55 13.19 1.94 4.53
N PRO A 56 12.24 1.06 4.16
CA PRO A 56 12.12 -0.25 4.79
C PRO A 56 13.37 -1.09 4.59
N GLY A 57 13.79 -1.79 5.65
CA GLY A 57 14.74 -2.90 5.58
C GLY A 57 14.10 -4.18 5.06
N VAL A 58 14.93 -5.20 4.84
CA VAL A 58 14.48 -6.52 4.34
C VAL A 58 13.46 -7.15 5.28
N ASP A 59 13.57 -6.94 6.58
CA ASP A 59 12.68 -7.56 7.57
C ASP A 59 11.46 -6.70 7.93
N ASP A 60 11.27 -5.56 7.27
CA ASP A 60 10.21 -4.61 7.62
C ASP A 60 8.97 -4.76 6.75
N PHE A 61 9.08 -5.50 5.63
CA PHE A 61 7.95 -5.74 4.72
C PHE A 61 7.95 -7.14 4.14
N GLU A 62 6.79 -7.55 3.65
CA GLU A 62 6.60 -8.71 2.79
C GLU A 62 6.25 -8.25 1.38
N TYR A 63 6.81 -8.91 0.38
CA TYR A 63 6.40 -8.78 -1.00
C TYR A 63 5.03 -9.44 -1.19
N ARG A 64 4.02 -8.63 -1.52
CA ARG A 64 2.64 -9.11 -1.73
C ARG A 64 2.22 -9.02 -3.20
N GLY A 65 3.19 -9.05 -4.11
CA GLY A 65 2.92 -9.06 -5.54
C GLY A 65 2.21 -7.80 -6.01
N TYR A 66 1.11 -7.99 -6.72
CA TYR A 66 0.35 -6.93 -7.36
C TYR A 66 -1.10 -6.88 -6.83
N THR A 67 -1.77 -5.73 -6.89
CA THR A 67 -3.13 -5.52 -6.35
C THR A 67 -4.21 -6.38 -7.01
N HIS A 68 -3.94 -6.98 -8.17
CA HIS A 68 -4.85 -7.98 -8.76
C HIS A 68 -4.94 -9.27 -7.93
N PHE A 69 -3.99 -9.48 -7.00
CA PHE A 69 -4.00 -10.53 -6.00
C PHE A 69 -4.40 -9.96 -4.64
N SER A 70 -5.60 -10.29 -4.17
CA SER A 70 -6.10 -9.86 -2.86
C SER A 70 -5.20 -10.39 -1.73
N ASP A 71 -4.73 -9.51 -0.84
CA ASP A 71 -3.67 -9.80 0.15
C ASP A 71 -2.37 -10.41 -0.47
N GLY A 72 -2.16 -10.27 -1.77
CA GLY A 72 -1.07 -10.89 -2.51
C GLY A 72 -1.25 -12.40 -2.76
N LYS A 73 -2.50 -12.90 -2.73
CA LYS A 73 -2.87 -14.29 -3.01
C LYS A 73 -3.53 -14.38 -4.39
N PRO A 74 -2.99 -15.18 -5.32
CA PRO A 74 -3.68 -15.50 -6.57
C PRO A 74 -5.03 -16.16 -6.34
N THR A 75 -5.96 -15.93 -7.27
CA THR A 75 -7.31 -16.52 -7.21
C THR A 75 -7.22 -18.04 -7.09
N GLY A 76 -7.88 -18.59 -6.05
CA GLY A 76 -7.85 -20.03 -5.76
C GLY A 76 -6.66 -20.51 -4.93
N SER A 77 -5.71 -19.63 -4.57
CA SER A 77 -4.58 -19.94 -3.71
C SER A 77 -4.76 -19.40 -2.29
N THR A 78 -4.34 -20.20 -1.30
CA THR A 78 -4.22 -19.75 0.10
C THR A 78 -2.86 -19.12 0.38
N GLN A 79 -1.89 -19.29 -0.53
CA GLN A 79 -0.51 -18.85 -0.41
C GLN A 79 -0.34 -17.43 -0.96
N ASN A 80 0.44 -16.61 -0.25
CA ASN A 80 0.83 -15.29 -0.73
C ASN A 80 2.00 -15.38 -1.74
N ALA A 81 2.34 -14.26 -2.38
CA ALA A 81 3.39 -14.19 -3.39
C ALA A 81 4.75 -14.78 -2.93
N GLU A 82 5.24 -14.45 -1.73
CA GLU A 82 6.50 -15.03 -1.23
C GLU A 82 6.39 -16.54 -0.97
N GLN A 83 5.25 -17.02 -0.46
CA GLN A 83 5.01 -18.44 -0.24
C GLN A 83 4.96 -19.22 -1.56
N LEU A 84 4.37 -18.66 -2.61
CA LEU A 84 4.36 -19.25 -3.94
C LEU A 84 5.75 -19.32 -4.57
N LEU A 85 6.55 -18.26 -4.41
CA LEU A 85 7.95 -18.28 -4.86
C LEU A 85 8.74 -19.42 -4.22
N ARG A 86 8.48 -19.72 -2.94
CA ARG A 86 9.08 -20.89 -2.27
C ARG A 86 8.51 -22.20 -2.78
N ALA A 87 7.19 -22.32 -2.84
CA ALA A 87 6.51 -23.58 -3.11
C ALA A 87 6.66 -24.04 -4.57
N GLU A 88 6.58 -23.11 -5.53
CA GLU A 88 6.59 -23.42 -6.96
C GLU A 88 7.98 -23.28 -7.59
N PHE A 89 8.77 -22.30 -7.13
CA PHE A 89 10.07 -21.99 -7.72
C PHE A 89 11.26 -22.41 -6.85
N GLY A 90 11.01 -23.02 -5.69
CA GLY A 90 12.06 -23.51 -4.79
C GLY A 90 12.92 -22.40 -4.18
N TRP A 91 12.43 -21.16 -4.12
CA TRP A 91 13.23 -20.04 -3.58
C TRP A 91 13.59 -20.26 -2.12
N THR A 92 14.86 -20.04 -1.79
CA THR A 92 15.33 -20.04 -0.41
C THR A 92 15.07 -18.69 0.25
N GLN A 93 15.27 -18.61 1.58
CA GLN A 93 15.24 -17.31 2.28
C GLN A 93 16.27 -16.34 1.68
N LYS A 94 17.46 -16.84 1.28
CA LYS A 94 18.51 -16.02 0.67
C LYS A 94 18.08 -15.43 -0.68
N ASP A 95 17.31 -16.16 -1.47
CA ASP A 95 16.78 -15.68 -2.75
C ASP A 95 15.74 -14.59 -2.54
N LEU A 96 14.85 -14.78 -1.56
CA LEU A 96 13.89 -13.75 -1.15
C LEU A 96 14.59 -12.50 -0.62
N ASP A 97 15.60 -12.64 0.24
CA ASP A 97 16.35 -11.51 0.76
C ASP A 97 17.07 -10.76 -0.38
N LYS A 98 17.64 -11.49 -1.35
CA LYS A 98 18.26 -10.90 -2.54
C LYS A 98 17.23 -10.14 -3.38
N HIS A 99 16.06 -10.72 -3.60
CA HIS A 99 14.97 -10.07 -4.33
C HIS A 99 14.51 -8.80 -3.62
N LYS A 100 14.25 -8.87 -2.31
CA LYS A 100 13.83 -7.74 -1.47
C LYS A 100 14.88 -6.64 -1.45
N LYS A 101 16.17 -6.97 -1.38
CA LYS A 101 17.27 -5.99 -1.50
C LYS A 101 17.21 -5.25 -2.85
N GLY A 102 16.95 -5.96 -3.94
CA GLY A 102 16.75 -5.35 -5.26
C GLY A 102 15.55 -4.39 -5.28
N THR A 103 14.42 -4.82 -4.71
CA THR A 103 13.21 -3.99 -4.57
C THR A 103 13.47 -2.72 -3.74
N ILE A 104 14.14 -2.86 -2.59
CA ILE A 104 14.51 -1.75 -1.71
C ILE A 104 15.37 -0.72 -2.43
N GLY A 105 16.25 -1.15 -3.35
CA GLY A 105 17.05 -0.26 -4.18
C GLY A 105 16.21 0.71 -5.02
N GLY A 106 14.99 0.31 -5.41
CA GLY A 106 14.03 1.16 -6.13
C GLY A 106 13.13 2.01 -5.23
N PHE A 107 13.22 1.88 -3.91
CA PHE A 107 12.39 2.64 -2.99
C PHE A 107 12.90 4.07 -2.81
N GLN A 108 12.01 5.01 -3.10
CA GLN A 108 12.20 6.43 -2.86
C GLN A 108 11.38 6.85 -1.64
N ILE A 109 11.96 7.72 -0.80
CA ILE A 109 11.29 8.34 0.36
C ILE A 109 10.89 9.79 0.06
N SER A 110 11.27 10.33 -1.10
CA SER A 110 10.99 11.68 -1.58
C SER A 110 10.74 11.65 -3.09
N GLY A 111 10.13 12.72 -3.63
CA GLY A 111 9.83 12.82 -5.06
C GLY A 111 8.58 12.04 -5.50
N PRO A 112 8.31 12.00 -6.82
CA PRO A 112 7.05 11.48 -7.37
C PRO A 112 6.91 9.95 -7.28
N GLU A 113 8.02 9.22 -7.12
CA GLU A 113 8.03 7.76 -6.95
C GLU A 113 8.02 7.32 -5.47
N ARG A 114 7.87 8.27 -4.54
CA ARG A 114 8.01 7.97 -3.11
C ARG A 114 6.97 6.97 -2.64
N LEU A 115 7.32 6.22 -1.59
CA LEU A 115 6.40 5.31 -0.93
C LEU A 115 5.34 6.08 -0.13
N ALA A 116 4.08 5.65 -0.32
CA ALA A 116 2.91 6.25 0.25
C ALA A 116 1.95 5.17 0.79
N LYS A 117 1.11 5.59 1.74
CA LYS A 117 0.03 4.80 2.31
C LYS A 117 -1.28 5.56 2.20
N VAL A 118 -2.32 4.84 1.80
CA VAL A 118 -3.70 5.34 1.75
C VAL A 118 -4.45 4.71 2.92
N VAL A 119 -5.00 5.55 3.79
CA VAL A 119 -5.82 5.11 4.93
C VAL A 119 -7.24 5.63 4.75
N PRO A 120 -8.23 4.76 4.47
CA PRO A 120 -9.62 5.15 4.34
C PRO A 120 -10.14 5.87 5.60
N VAL A 121 -10.95 6.91 5.43
CA VAL A 121 -11.70 7.51 6.55
C VAL A 121 -12.73 6.52 7.10
N ILE A 122 -13.34 5.72 6.22
CA ILE A 122 -14.28 4.69 6.62
C ILE A 122 -13.51 3.53 7.28
N PRO A 123 -13.81 3.13 8.52
CA PRO A 123 -13.08 2.09 9.24
C PRO A 123 -13.39 0.69 8.70
N HIS A 124 -12.42 -0.23 8.75
CA HIS A 124 -12.60 -1.57 8.19
C HIS A 124 -13.66 -2.35 8.98
N SER A 125 -14.49 -3.11 8.29
CA SER A 125 -15.39 -4.07 8.90
C SER A 125 -14.99 -5.48 8.48
N SER A 126 -15.15 -6.45 9.39
CA SER A 126 -14.84 -7.87 9.13
C SER A 126 -15.64 -8.48 7.97
N SER A 127 -16.73 -7.83 7.55
CA SER A 127 -17.55 -8.21 6.40
C SER A 127 -17.01 -7.73 5.05
N GLN A 128 -15.99 -6.87 5.03
CA GLN A 128 -15.44 -6.34 3.78
C GLN A 128 -14.51 -7.34 3.11
N THR A 129 -14.80 -7.62 1.84
CA THR A 129 -13.90 -8.30 0.92
C THR A 129 -13.15 -7.27 0.07
N TYR A 130 -11.94 -7.62 -0.34
CA TYR A 130 -11.10 -6.77 -1.18
C TYR A 130 -11.15 -7.30 -2.62
N PRO A 131 -11.78 -6.58 -3.56
CA PRO A 131 -11.82 -7.00 -4.96
C PRO A 131 -10.43 -6.96 -5.59
N PRO A 132 -10.19 -7.70 -6.69
CA PRO A 132 -8.98 -7.56 -7.48
C PRO A 132 -8.79 -6.12 -7.97
N GLY A 133 -7.60 -5.57 -7.75
CA GLY A 133 -7.18 -4.27 -8.27
C GLY A 133 -6.54 -4.35 -9.66
N SER A 134 -6.01 -3.23 -10.15
CA SER A 134 -5.45 -3.09 -11.50
C SER A 134 -3.94 -3.39 -11.57
N ALA A 135 -3.49 -4.45 -10.89
CA ALA A 135 -2.11 -4.94 -10.91
C ALA A 135 -1.01 -3.91 -10.52
N ILE A 136 -1.24 -3.13 -9.47
CA ILE A 136 -0.23 -2.21 -8.89
C ILE A 136 0.70 -3.00 -7.95
N PRO A 137 2.03 -2.87 -8.04
CA PRO A 137 2.93 -3.45 -7.05
C PRO A 137 2.61 -2.99 -5.64
N GLN A 138 2.52 -3.93 -4.70
CA GLN A 138 2.18 -3.65 -3.31
C GLN A 138 3.13 -4.36 -2.34
N TRP A 139 3.43 -3.68 -1.24
CA TRP A 139 4.26 -4.21 -0.16
C TRP A 139 3.51 -4.06 1.15
N LYS A 140 3.53 -5.11 1.97
CA LYS A 140 2.89 -5.09 3.29
C LYS A 140 3.96 -4.89 4.33
N LEU A 141 3.97 -3.75 5.00
CA LEU A 141 4.80 -3.54 6.17
C LEU A 141 4.35 -4.49 7.27
N VAL A 142 5.28 -5.29 7.78
CA VAL A 142 5.06 -6.23 8.90
C VAL A 142 5.54 -5.66 10.23
N LYS A 143 6.27 -4.55 10.18
CA LYS A 143 6.62 -3.74 11.34
C LYS A 143 6.09 -2.32 11.15
N PRO A 144 5.62 -1.67 12.22
CA PRO A 144 5.21 -0.28 12.13
C PRO A 144 6.40 0.63 11.76
N LEU A 145 6.26 1.44 10.71
CA LEU A 145 7.24 2.44 10.30
C LEU A 145 6.67 3.85 10.39
N ARG A 146 7.55 4.86 10.38
CA ARG A 146 7.16 6.27 10.51
C ARG A 146 6.64 6.83 9.19
N PHE A 147 5.52 7.52 9.29
CA PHE A 147 4.90 8.24 8.20
C PHE A 147 4.65 9.69 8.56
N ARG A 148 4.79 10.57 7.58
CA ARG A 148 4.29 11.95 7.62
C ARG A 148 2.87 11.98 7.07
N VAL A 149 1.94 12.53 7.84
CA VAL A 149 0.57 12.77 7.36
C VAL A 149 0.62 13.94 6.39
N LYS A 150 0.35 13.67 5.11
CA LYS A 150 0.42 14.69 4.05
C LYS A 150 -0.87 15.47 3.96
N GLU A 151 -1.99 14.78 3.79
CA GLU A 151 -3.27 15.42 3.49
C GLU A 151 -4.45 14.47 3.71
N LEU A 152 -5.63 15.03 3.95
CA LEU A 152 -6.91 14.34 3.77
C LEU A 152 -7.42 14.58 2.35
N ILE A 153 -7.38 13.55 1.51
CA ILE A 153 -7.98 13.57 0.18
C ILE A 153 -9.49 13.51 0.37
N GLY A 154 -10.18 14.61 0.04
CA GLY A 154 -11.64 14.71 0.16
C GLY A 154 -12.39 13.84 -0.86
N PRO A 155 -13.70 13.62 -0.65
CA PRO A 155 -14.56 12.92 -1.59
C PRO A 155 -14.45 13.51 -3.00
N GLY A 156 -14.27 12.65 -4.01
CA GLY A 156 -14.21 13.04 -5.43
C GLY A 156 -13.00 13.88 -5.84
N ARG A 157 -12.09 14.24 -4.93
CA ARG A 157 -10.92 15.06 -5.22
C ARG A 157 -9.69 14.18 -5.47
N ALA A 158 -9.03 14.38 -6.60
CA ALA A 158 -7.73 13.76 -6.84
C ALA A 158 -6.61 14.51 -6.09
N TYR A 159 -5.57 13.78 -5.72
CA TYR A 159 -4.33 14.37 -5.21
C TYR A 159 -3.42 14.75 -6.39
N GLU A 160 -3.07 16.04 -6.48
CA GLU A 160 -2.26 16.63 -7.57
C GLU A 160 -0.89 17.16 -7.09
N GLY A 161 -0.59 17.00 -5.80
CA GLY A 161 0.63 17.53 -5.19
C GLY A 161 1.89 16.75 -5.59
N ASP A 162 3.04 17.30 -5.20
CA ASP A 162 4.37 16.69 -5.40
C ASP A 162 4.63 16.32 -6.89
N CYS A 163 4.11 17.17 -7.78
CA CYS A 163 4.57 17.31 -9.17
C CYS A 163 6.00 17.89 -9.19
N LEU A 164 6.75 17.58 -10.25
CA LEU A 164 8.16 17.94 -10.47
C LEU A 164 8.57 19.30 -9.89
#